data_AF-A0A523V8M7-F1
#
_entry.id   AF-A0A523V8M7-F1
#
_cell.length_a   1.000
_cell.length_b   1.000
_cell.length_c   1.000
_cell.angle_alpha   90.00
_cell.angle_beta   90.00
_cell.angle_gamma   90.00
#
_symmetry.space_group_name_H-M   'P 1'
#
loop_
_entity.id
_entity.type
_entity.pdbx_description
1 polymer ?
#
loop_
_entity_poly.entity_id
_entity_poly.type
_entity_poly.pdbx_seq_one_letter_code
_entity_poly.pdbx_strand_id
1 'polypeptide(L)'
;MIHLSGGRRPLRARRDSRPTISRWAATAAVFLGFFVMLFALLAAGSPGEAAAGGHLQPTTPSADAGTPTSTPRLGEPKELAICQQQEPNTLFIYGGPSRGARNVLEAIYDGPIDTLSYEFQPVILEKLPNLDDGDAIIQTVQVEEGDRVLDARGGVVQLLRGAWVTDADGRDLVYNGGTITMPQMVVTFTLRADIVWADGQPLTADDSLCSFELSGEFKSPSVRLLCDRTFDYEAADEQTIVWSGVPGYVDSFYFLNFYYPLPRHVWGLADADTLTMAEVARRRPLGWGPFVVEEWAEGDHITLVRNPHYF
;
A
#
# COMPACT_ATOMS: atom_id res chain seq x y z
N MET A 1 37.74 42.54 36.69
CA MET A 1 36.54 43.28 37.16
C MET A 1 35.49 43.08 36.06
N ILE A 2 34.45 42.27 36.20
CA ILE A 2 33.85 41.56 37.36
C ILE A 2 33.50 40.09 36.98
N HIS A 3 33.45 39.21 37.98
CA HIS A 3 33.06 37.79 37.87
C HIS A 3 31.53 37.59 37.98
N LEU A 4 31.04 36.40 37.61
CA LEU A 4 29.87 35.60 38.11
C LEU A 4 29.21 34.91 36.90
N SER A 5 29.11 33.58 36.75
CA SER A 5 28.75 32.47 37.64
C SER A 5 27.27 32.45 38.05
N GLY A 6 26.56 31.35 37.71
CA GLY A 6 25.20 31.07 38.17
C GLY A 6 24.42 30.17 37.21
N GLY A 7 24.45 28.84 37.39
CA GLY A 7 23.66 27.89 36.60
C GLY A 7 22.35 27.45 37.27
N ARG A 8 21.44 26.86 36.48
CA ARG A 8 20.40 25.87 36.90
C ARG A 8 19.64 25.31 35.68
N ARG A 9 19.63 23.98 35.51
CA ARG A 9 18.55 23.21 34.84
C ARG A 9 17.48 22.83 35.90
N PRO A 10 16.33 22.21 35.58
CA PRO A 10 15.65 22.04 34.29
C PRO A 10 14.20 22.59 34.28
N LEU A 11 13.50 22.55 33.14
CA LEU A 11 12.04 22.66 33.08
C LEU A 11 11.44 21.42 32.39
N ARG A 12 10.73 20.59 33.18
CA ARG A 12 9.82 19.54 32.68
C ARG A 12 8.52 20.19 32.23
N ALA A 13 8.14 20.06 30.97
CA ALA A 13 6.79 20.38 30.51
C ALA A 13 5.86 19.17 30.74
N ARG A 14 5.08 19.20 31.83
CA ARG A 14 4.02 18.20 32.11
C ARG A 14 2.70 18.74 31.58
N ARG A 15 2.15 18.14 30.52
CA ARG A 15 0.86 18.54 29.94
C ARG A 15 -0.27 17.68 30.51
N ASP A 16 -0.76 18.05 31.69
CA ASP A 16 -2.00 17.47 32.22
C ASP A 16 -3.20 17.93 31.37
N SER A 17 -3.96 16.98 30.82
CA SER A 17 -5.23 17.26 30.14
C SER A 17 -6.34 16.35 30.68
N ARG A 18 -7.22 16.91 31.51
CA ARG A 18 -8.46 16.27 31.97
C ARG A 18 -9.62 16.69 31.07
N PRO A 19 -10.45 15.77 30.55
CA PRO A 19 -11.67 16.14 29.83
C PRO A 19 -12.78 16.55 30.82
N THR A 20 -13.47 17.65 30.53
CA THR A 20 -14.63 18.13 31.29
C THR A 20 -15.91 17.46 30.81
N ILE A 21 -16.60 16.78 31.75
CA ILE A 21 -17.94 16.22 31.52
C ILE A 21 -18.97 17.35 31.65
N SER A 22 -19.86 17.50 30.66
CA SER A 22 -21.10 18.27 30.81
C SER A 22 -22.32 17.37 30.56
N ARG A 23 -23.36 17.56 31.37
CA ARG A 23 -24.58 16.74 31.41
C ARG A 23 -25.73 17.52 30.78
N TRP A 24 -26.48 16.90 29.89
CA TRP A 24 -27.89 17.24 29.63
C TRP A 24 -28.69 15.96 29.41
N ALA A 25 -29.94 15.94 29.87
CA ALA A 25 -30.75 14.73 29.97
C ALA A 25 -32.16 14.90 29.39
N ALA A 26 -32.64 13.82 28.79
CA ALA A 26 -34.04 13.38 28.67
C ALA A 26 -35.13 14.33 28.14
N THR A 27 -35.81 13.90 27.07
CA THR A 27 -37.24 13.51 27.10
C THR A 27 -37.62 12.69 25.85
N ALA A 28 -38.82 12.07 25.82
CA ALA A 28 -39.16 10.96 24.94
C ALA A 28 -40.54 11.07 24.24
N ALA A 29 -40.71 10.37 23.11
CA ALA A 29 -42.00 9.89 22.53
C ALA A 29 -41.66 8.84 21.43
N VAL A 30 -41.96 7.54 21.59
CA VAL A 30 -43.23 6.85 21.23
C VAL A 30 -43.63 6.99 19.75
N PHE A 31 -43.50 5.90 18.98
CA PHE A 31 -44.42 5.56 17.88
C PHE A 31 -44.59 4.03 17.71
N LEU A 32 -45.86 3.63 17.56
CA LEU A 32 -46.37 2.31 17.13
C LEU A 32 -46.04 2.13 15.62
N GLY A 33 -45.83 0.97 15.00
CA GLY A 33 -46.24 -0.42 15.26
C GLY A 33 -47.10 -0.93 14.08
N PHE A 34 -46.87 -2.17 13.62
CA PHE A 34 -47.52 -2.90 12.48
C PHE A 34 -47.13 -2.54 11.03
N PHE A 35 -46.62 -3.55 10.31
CA PHE A 35 -47.45 -4.26 9.31
C PHE A 35 -46.98 -5.73 9.14
N VAL A 36 -47.92 -6.63 8.78
CA VAL A 36 -47.71 -8.08 8.69
C VAL A 36 -47.78 -8.55 7.23
N MET A 37 -47.00 -9.58 6.91
CA MET A 37 -46.88 -10.24 5.61
C MET A 37 -48.15 -11.06 5.26
N LEU A 38 -48.63 -11.02 4.01
CA LEU A 38 -49.53 -12.06 3.49
C LEU A 38 -49.34 -12.31 1.98
N PHE A 39 -49.35 -13.59 1.61
CA PHE A 39 -49.17 -14.15 0.27
C PHE A 39 -50.46 -14.89 -0.12
N ALA A 40 -51.00 -14.71 -1.34
CA ALA A 40 -51.92 -15.66 -1.99
C ALA A 40 -52.13 -15.36 -3.49
N LEU A 41 -52.39 -16.42 -4.27
CA LEU A 41 -52.59 -16.42 -5.73
C LEU A 41 -54.07 -16.19 -6.11
N LEU A 42 -54.36 -15.83 -7.39
CA LEU A 42 -55.12 -16.67 -8.34
C LEU A 42 -55.20 -16.07 -9.77
N ALA A 43 -55.76 -16.82 -10.74
CA ALA A 43 -55.44 -16.72 -12.18
C ALA A 43 -56.65 -16.64 -13.15
N ALA A 44 -56.35 -16.62 -14.46
CA ALA A 44 -57.21 -16.68 -15.68
C ALA A 44 -57.89 -15.35 -16.14
N GLY A 45 -58.03 -15.05 -17.45
CA GLY A 45 -57.39 -15.63 -18.65
C GLY A 45 -58.04 -15.26 -20.01
N SER A 46 -57.22 -14.92 -21.03
CA SER A 46 -57.46 -14.96 -22.52
C SER A 46 -58.64 -14.16 -23.15
N PRO A 47 -58.73 -13.98 -24.50
CA PRO A 47 -57.77 -14.16 -25.62
C PRO A 47 -57.37 -12.81 -26.29
N GLY A 48 -56.68 -12.68 -27.44
CA GLY A 48 -55.89 -13.62 -28.26
C GLY A 48 -56.17 -13.56 -29.79
N GLU A 49 -55.29 -12.96 -30.61
CA GLU A 49 -55.35 -12.94 -32.10
C GLU A 49 -53.94 -13.02 -32.73
N ALA A 50 -53.81 -13.44 -34.01
CA ALA A 50 -52.60 -14.07 -34.54
C ALA A 50 -52.05 -13.54 -35.88
N ALA A 51 -50.72 -13.71 -36.02
CA ALA A 51 -49.93 -13.94 -37.25
C ALA A 51 -49.86 -12.88 -38.37
N ALA A 52 -48.61 -12.48 -38.67
CA ALA A 52 -48.11 -12.31 -40.04
C ALA A 52 -46.61 -12.69 -40.08
N GLY A 53 -46.22 -13.55 -41.02
CA GLY A 53 -44.85 -14.07 -41.09
C GLY A 53 -43.93 -13.21 -41.97
N GLY A 54 -42.67 -13.04 -41.54
CA GLY A 54 -41.58 -12.51 -42.37
C GLY A 54 -40.61 -13.63 -42.76
N HIS A 55 -40.26 -13.72 -44.04
CA HIS A 55 -39.22 -14.66 -44.50
C HIS A 55 -37.85 -14.27 -43.93
N LEU A 56 -37.18 -15.20 -43.26
CA LEU A 56 -35.75 -15.11 -42.99
C LEU A 56 -34.98 -15.44 -44.28
N GLN A 57 -34.34 -14.44 -44.86
CA GLN A 57 -33.42 -14.60 -45.99
C GLN A 57 -32.01 -14.86 -45.44
N PRO A 58 -31.30 -15.93 -45.86
CA PRO A 58 -29.94 -16.16 -45.40
C PRO A 58 -29.00 -15.10 -45.96
N THR A 59 -28.39 -14.29 -45.09
CA THR A 59 -27.29 -13.40 -45.49
C THR A 59 -26.02 -14.22 -45.66
N THR A 60 -25.57 -14.36 -46.90
CA THR A 60 -24.23 -14.89 -47.22
C THR A 60 -23.18 -14.06 -46.47
N PRO A 61 -22.21 -14.69 -45.76
CA PRO A 61 -21.10 -13.93 -45.20
C PRO A 61 -20.28 -13.33 -46.34
N SER A 62 -20.24 -11.99 -46.41
CA SER A 62 -19.31 -11.32 -47.30
C SER A 62 -17.90 -11.62 -46.82
N ALA A 63 -17.07 -12.22 -47.66
CA ALA A 63 -15.67 -12.46 -47.36
C ALA A 63 -14.96 -11.10 -47.31
N ASP A 64 -14.74 -10.58 -46.10
CA ASP A 64 -14.03 -9.33 -45.91
C ASP A 64 -12.56 -9.52 -46.32
N ALA A 65 -12.04 -8.56 -47.06
CA ALA A 65 -10.73 -8.70 -47.68
C ALA A 65 -9.64 -8.54 -46.61
N GLY A 66 -8.75 -9.54 -46.51
CA GLY A 66 -7.71 -9.55 -45.48
C GLY A 66 -6.88 -8.27 -45.48
N THR A 67 -6.84 -7.60 -44.31
CA THR A 67 -6.02 -6.41 -44.08
C THR A 67 -4.56 -6.72 -44.44
N PRO A 68 -3.87 -5.90 -45.25
CA PRO A 68 -2.48 -6.13 -45.56
C PRO A 68 -1.63 -5.98 -44.28
N THR A 69 -1.02 -7.07 -43.82
CA THR A 69 -0.02 -7.02 -42.75
C THR A 69 1.18 -6.22 -43.25
N SER A 70 1.31 -4.98 -42.80
CA SER A 70 2.51 -4.18 -43.02
C SER A 70 3.70 -4.88 -42.35
N THR A 71 4.74 -5.16 -43.13
CA THR A 71 6.03 -5.54 -42.56
C THR A 71 6.64 -4.29 -41.93
N PRO A 72 6.97 -4.26 -40.63
CA PRO A 72 7.54 -3.08 -39.99
C PRO A 72 8.82 -2.63 -40.71
N ARG A 73 8.95 -1.33 -41.05
CA ARG A 73 10.20 -0.86 -41.65
C ARG A 73 11.28 -0.79 -40.58
N LEU A 74 12.50 -1.17 -40.98
CA LEU A 74 13.68 -1.05 -40.14
C LEU A 74 13.91 0.44 -39.80
N GLY A 75 13.67 0.83 -38.55
CA GLY A 75 13.83 2.21 -38.06
C GLY A 75 12.54 2.96 -37.75
N GLU A 76 11.35 2.40 -37.97
CA GLU A 76 10.11 2.93 -37.38
C GLU A 76 10.09 2.64 -35.85
N PRO A 77 9.59 3.57 -35.01
CA PRO A 77 9.42 3.32 -33.58
C PRO A 77 8.58 2.05 -33.33
N LYS A 78 9.00 1.23 -32.35
CA LYS A 78 8.23 0.06 -31.94
C LYS A 78 7.10 0.50 -31.00
N GLU A 79 5.97 0.88 -31.59
CA GLU A 79 4.77 1.26 -30.87
C GLU A 79 3.92 0.04 -30.49
N LEU A 80 3.33 0.07 -29.29
CA LEU A 80 2.37 -0.91 -28.80
C LEU A 80 1.15 -0.18 -28.25
N ALA A 81 0.03 -0.25 -28.98
CA ALA A 81 -1.25 0.28 -28.50
C ALA A 81 -1.95 -0.74 -27.59
N ILE A 82 -2.19 -0.38 -26.33
CA ILE A 82 -2.90 -1.21 -25.35
C ILE A 82 -4.26 -0.57 -25.06
N CYS A 83 -5.34 -1.20 -25.53
CA CYS A 83 -6.69 -0.74 -25.23
C CYS A 83 -7.06 -1.04 -23.77
N GLN A 84 -7.51 -0.03 -23.03
CA GLN A 84 -7.97 -0.16 -21.65
C GLN A 84 -9.45 0.21 -21.54
N GLN A 85 -10.18 -0.39 -20.60
CA GLN A 85 -11.63 -0.19 -20.48
C GLN A 85 -12.01 1.21 -19.93
N GLN A 86 -11.15 1.78 -19.09
CA GLN A 86 -11.39 3.02 -18.35
C GLN A 86 -10.07 3.76 -18.17
N GLU A 87 -10.14 5.08 -18.17
CA GLU A 87 -9.02 5.96 -17.82
C GLU A 87 -8.56 5.71 -16.37
N PRO A 88 -7.24 5.72 -16.08
CA PRO A 88 -6.71 5.70 -14.72
C PRO A 88 -7.27 6.83 -13.85
N ASN A 89 -7.64 6.53 -12.60
CA ASN A 89 -8.09 7.56 -11.64
C ASN A 89 -6.93 8.33 -11.00
N THR A 90 -5.78 7.65 -10.83
CA THR A 90 -4.54 8.18 -10.28
C THR A 90 -3.41 7.17 -10.53
N LEU A 91 -2.19 7.66 -10.74
CA LEU A 91 -0.95 6.88 -10.72
C LEU A 91 -0.15 7.09 -9.42
N PHE A 92 -0.75 7.74 -8.40
CA PHE A 92 -0.17 7.75 -7.07
C PHE A 92 -0.51 6.44 -6.33
N ILE A 93 0.51 5.66 -5.96
CA ILE A 93 0.35 4.28 -5.46
C ILE A 93 -0.58 4.16 -4.23
N TYR A 94 -0.57 5.15 -3.33
CA TYR A 94 -1.43 5.18 -2.14
C TYR A 94 -2.79 5.84 -2.37
N GLY A 95 -3.00 6.47 -3.54
CA GLY A 95 -4.27 7.09 -3.93
C GLY A 95 -5.38 6.11 -4.32
N GLY A 96 -5.18 4.80 -4.16
CA GLY A 96 -6.13 3.77 -4.56
C GLY A 96 -6.23 3.59 -6.08
N PRO A 97 -5.14 3.20 -6.77
CA PRO A 97 -5.15 3.05 -8.23
C PRO A 97 -6.14 1.98 -8.70
N SER A 98 -6.94 2.37 -9.71
CA SER A 98 -7.87 1.52 -10.45
C SER A 98 -7.15 0.40 -11.20
N ARG A 99 -7.91 -0.53 -11.80
CA ARG A 99 -7.32 -1.58 -12.66
C ARG A 99 -6.54 -0.99 -13.84
N GLY A 100 -7.07 0.05 -14.47
CA GLY A 100 -6.39 0.73 -15.58
C GLY A 100 -5.12 1.45 -15.13
N ALA A 101 -5.17 2.08 -13.95
CA ALA A 101 -3.99 2.69 -13.34
C ALA A 101 -2.87 1.68 -13.07
N ARG A 102 -3.20 0.51 -12.51
CA ARG A 102 -2.22 -0.54 -12.23
C ARG A 102 -1.47 -0.99 -13.48
N ASN A 103 -2.19 -1.25 -14.58
CA ASN A 103 -1.55 -1.61 -15.85
C ASN A 103 -0.53 -0.56 -16.35
N VAL A 104 -0.74 0.72 -16.05
CA VAL A 104 0.20 1.81 -16.39
C VAL A 104 1.33 1.89 -15.37
N LEU A 105 1.06 1.62 -14.09
CA LEU A 105 2.06 1.56 -13.04
C LEU A 105 3.09 0.47 -13.32
N GLU A 106 2.70 -0.76 -13.69
CA GLU A 106 3.65 -1.86 -14.03
C GLU A 106 4.62 -1.51 -15.19
N ALA A 107 4.43 -0.40 -15.91
CA ALA A 107 5.37 0.11 -16.92
C ALA A 107 6.28 1.23 -16.39
N ILE A 108 5.83 1.98 -15.39
CA ILE A 108 6.57 3.07 -14.71
C ILE A 108 7.46 2.51 -13.59
N TYR A 109 7.11 1.34 -13.10
CA TYR A 109 7.55 0.75 -11.85
C TYR A 109 7.79 -0.75 -12.07
N ASP A 110 8.94 -1.25 -11.64
CA ASP A 110 9.38 -2.64 -11.86
C ASP A 110 9.84 -3.25 -10.52
N GLY A 111 9.11 -4.24 -10.00
CA GLY A 111 9.23 -4.67 -8.60
C GLY A 111 8.70 -3.63 -7.58
N PRO A 112 9.26 -3.55 -6.35
CA PRO A 112 10.59 -4.04 -5.92
C PRO A 112 10.79 -5.56 -5.90
N ILE A 113 9.71 -6.31 -5.75
CA ILE A 113 9.67 -7.78 -5.70
C ILE A 113 8.53 -8.23 -6.59
N ASP A 114 8.85 -9.05 -7.58
CA ASP A 114 7.93 -9.56 -8.58
C ASP A 114 7.50 -11.00 -8.26
N THR A 115 6.46 -11.49 -8.92
CA THR A 115 6.04 -12.90 -8.86
C THR A 115 6.14 -13.54 -10.24
N LEU A 116 7.21 -14.31 -10.48
CA LEU A 116 7.41 -15.04 -11.72
C LEU A 116 7.25 -16.54 -11.46
N SER A 117 6.40 -17.20 -12.26
CA SER A 117 6.12 -18.65 -12.13
C SER A 117 5.69 -19.09 -10.72
N TYR A 118 4.94 -18.24 -10.00
CA TYR A 118 4.49 -18.41 -8.60
C TYR A 118 5.59 -18.29 -7.52
N GLU A 119 6.79 -17.84 -7.88
CA GLU A 119 7.89 -17.58 -6.94
C GLU A 119 8.17 -16.07 -6.85
N PHE A 120 8.47 -15.59 -5.65
CA PHE A 120 8.89 -14.21 -5.43
C PHE A 120 10.33 -14.01 -5.94
N GLN A 121 10.57 -12.94 -6.69
CA GLN A 121 11.89 -12.61 -7.21
C GLN A 121 12.24 -11.15 -6.91
N PRO A 122 13.45 -10.85 -6.39
CA PRO A 122 13.89 -9.49 -6.15
C PRO A 122 14.23 -8.80 -7.47
N VAL A 123 13.77 -7.57 -7.65
CA VAL A 123 14.04 -6.78 -8.87
C VAL A 123 15.07 -5.69 -8.59
N ILE A 124 14.81 -4.87 -7.56
CA ILE A 124 15.71 -3.78 -7.11
C ILE A 124 16.45 -4.11 -5.81
N LEU A 125 16.18 -5.27 -5.21
CA LEU A 125 16.93 -5.80 -4.07
C LEU A 125 18.03 -6.75 -4.57
N GLU A 126 19.14 -6.88 -3.85
CA GLU A 126 20.20 -7.84 -4.22
C GLU A 126 19.75 -9.30 -4.10
N LYS A 127 18.94 -9.58 -3.08
CA LYS A 127 18.29 -10.87 -2.79
C LYS A 127 17.01 -10.64 -1.98
N LEU A 128 16.17 -11.67 -1.85
CA LEU A 128 15.16 -11.68 -0.80
C LEU A 128 15.83 -12.06 0.53
N PRO A 129 15.59 -11.31 1.62
CA PRO A 129 16.19 -11.63 2.91
C PRO A 129 15.65 -12.94 3.46
N ASN A 130 16.48 -13.67 4.19
CA ASN A 130 16.13 -14.97 4.76
C ASN A 130 16.72 -15.18 6.16
N LEU A 131 16.23 -16.22 6.85
CA LEU A 131 16.65 -16.59 8.21
C LEU A 131 17.97 -17.40 8.25
N ASP A 132 18.37 -18.01 7.13
CA ASP A 132 19.50 -18.96 7.10
C ASP A 132 20.87 -18.27 6.99
N ASP A 133 20.94 -17.10 6.33
CA ASP A 133 22.13 -16.26 6.24
C ASP A 133 22.15 -15.08 7.22
N GLY A 134 21.04 -14.82 7.91
CA GLY A 134 20.93 -13.83 8.97
C GLY A 134 20.49 -12.43 8.52
N ASP A 135 20.08 -12.23 7.27
CA ASP A 135 19.42 -10.98 6.86
C ASP A 135 18.15 -10.73 7.69
N ALA A 136 17.40 -11.80 7.97
CA ALA A 136 16.30 -11.83 8.91
C ALA A 136 16.69 -12.58 10.19
N ILE A 137 16.27 -12.06 11.35
CA ILE A 137 16.45 -12.70 12.65
C ILE A 137 15.16 -12.62 13.48
N ILE A 138 15.00 -13.57 14.41
CA ILE A 138 14.01 -13.51 15.47
C ILE A 138 14.76 -13.38 16.79
N GLN A 139 14.70 -12.21 17.40
CA GLN A 139 15.33 -11.91 18.68
C GLN A 139 14.31 -11.97 19.83
N THR A 140 14.78 -12.20 21.06
CA THR A 140 13.94 -12.10 22.25
C THR A 140 14.09 -10.71 22.86
N VAL A 141 12.97 -9.98 22.97
CA VAL A 141 12.94 -8.65 23.60
C VAL A 141 12.11 -8.66 24.88
N GLN A 142 12.43 -7.74 25.78
CA GLN A 142 11.62 -7.46 26.97
C GLN A 142 10.58 -6.39 26.63
N VAL A 143 9.35 -6.58 27.13
CA VAL A 143 8.25 -5.62 27.01
C VAL A 143 7.57 -5.41 28.36
N GLU A 144 7.05 -4.20 28.57
CA GLU A 144 6.39 -3.74 29.79
C GLU A 144 5.02 -3.08 29.55
N GLU A 145 4.35 -2.64 30.62
CA GLU A 145 2.99 -2.11 30.54
C GLU A 145 2.94 -0.78 29.77
N GLY A 146 2.24 -0.80 28.62
CA GLY A 146 2.09 0.33 27.70
C GLY A 146 2.72 0.10 26.31
N ASP A 147 3.60 -0.89 26.16
CA ASP A 147 4.28 -1.18 24.88
C ASP A 147 3.30 -1.62 23.78
N ARG A 148 3.63 -1.30 22.52
CA ARG A 148 2.90 -1.83 21.34
C ARG A 148 3.37 -3.26 21.07
N VAL A 149 2.46 -4.23 21.18
CA VAL A 149 2.72 -5.66 20.94
C VAL A 149 1.62 -6.27 20.07
N LEU A 150 1.90 -7.43 19.48
CA LEU A 150 0.88 -8.28 18.88
C LEU A 150 0.18 -9.13 19.96
N ASP A 151 -1.14 -9.13 19.98
CA ASP A 151 -1.94 -10.02 20.82
C ASP A 151 -2.06 -11.43 20.18
N ALA A 152 -2.48 -12.41 20.98
CA ALA A 152 -2.69 -13.80 20.54
C ALA A 152 -3.84 -13.96 19.51
N ARG A 153 -4.48 -12.86 19.09
CA ARG A 153 -5.50 -12.81 18.02
C ARG A 153 -4.99 -12.14 16.75
N GLY A 154 -3.71 -11.74 16.70
CA GLY A 154 -3.09 -11.07 15.55
C GLY A 154 -3.40 -9.58 15.43
N GLY A 155 -3.95 -8.96 16.49
CA GLY A 155 -4.18 -7.52 16.60
C GLY A 155 -3.02 -6.81 17.28
N VAL A 156 -2.69 -5.60 16.85
CA VAL A 156 -1.68 -4.77 17.53
C VAL A 156 -2.36 -3.97 18.64
N VAL A 157 -1.87 -4.11 19.86
CA VAL A 157 -2.45 -3.54 21.09
C VAL A 157 -1.39 -2.85 21.94
N GLN A 158 -1.83 -2.00 22.87
CA GLN A 158 -0.99 -1.62 24.01
C GLN A 158 -1.04 -2.73 25.06
N LEU A 159 0.12 -3.16 25.55
CA LEU A 159 0.25 -4.21 26.56
C LEU A 159 -0.28 -3.72 27.91
N LEU A 160 -1.50 -4.12 28.26
CA LEU A 160 -2.20 -3.74 29.49
C LEU A 160 -2.65 -5.00 30.25
N ARG A 161 -2.80 -4.91 31.58
CA ARG A 161 -3.26 -6.05 32.39
C ARG A 161 -4.57 -6.65 31.83
N GLY A 162 -4.57 -7.95 31.58
CA GLY A 162 -5.68 -8.67 30.95
C GLY A 162 -5.53 -8.87 29.44
N ALA A 163 -4.53 -8.27 28.79
CA ALA A 163 -4.16 -8.60 27.41
C ALA A 163 -3.74 -10.07 27.31
N TRP A 164 -4.10 -10.71 26.20
CA TRP A 164 -3.76 -12.10 25.90
C TRP A 164 -2.66 -12.11 24.83
N VAL A 165 -1.46 -12.56 25.18
CA VAL A 165 -0.24 -12.47 24.36
C VAL A 165 0.52 -13.80 24.40
N THR A 166 1.38 -14.02 23.41
CA THR A 166 2.26 -15.19 23.34
C THR A 166 3.68 -14.77 23.75
N ASP A 167 4.27 -15.48 24.72
CA ASP A 167 5.63 -15.20 25.22
C ASP A 167 6.74 -15.68 24.25
N ALA A 168 8.00 -15.35 24.55
CA ALA A 168 9.17 -15.76 23.77
C ALA A 168 9.40 -17.27 23.70
N ASP A 169 8.79 -18.06 24.59
CA ASP A 169 8.83 -19.53 24.55
C ASP A 169 7.62 -20.12 23.80
N GLY A 170 6.80 -19.29 23.15
CA GLY A 170 5.61 -19.69 22.40
C GLY A 170 4.39 -20.02 23.28
N ARG A 171 4.34 -19.53 24.52
CA ARG A 171 3.22 -19.80 25.44
C ARG A 171 2.24 -18.64 25.50
N ASP A 172 0.98 -18.96 25.27
CA ASP A 172 -0.13 -18.04 25.47
C ASP A 172 -0.36 -17.75 26.95
N LEU A 173 -0.33 -16.47 27.34
CA LEU A 173 -0.55 -16.00 28.70
C LEU A 173 -1.45 -14.76 28.76
N VAL A 174 -2.14 -14.61 29.90
CA VAL A 174 -2.81 -13.35 30.24
C VAL A 174 -1.80 -12.48 30.99
N TYR A 175 -1.48 -11.32 30.42
CA TYR A 175 -0.52 -10.39 31.02
C TYR A 175 -1.06 -9.80 32.33
N ASN A 176 -0.28 -9.91 33.40
CA ASN A 176 -0.68 -9.49 34.75
C ASN A 176 0.06 -8.22 35.25
N GLY A 177 0.94 -7.65 34.44
CA GLY A 177 1.87 -6.58 34.81
C GLY A 177 3.30 -7.10 35.05
N GLY A 178 4.27 -6.18 35.07
CA GLY A 178 5.69 -6.49 35.19
C GLY A 178 6.41 -6.43 33.84
N THR A 179 7.44 -7.24 33.66
CA THR A 179 8.16 -7.39 32.39
C THR A 179 8.00 -8.82 31.91
N ILE A 180 7.66 -9.01 30.64
CA ILE A 180 7.66 -10.31 29.97
C ILE A 180 8.63 -10.27 28.78
N THR A 181 8.98 -11.44 28.27
CA THR A 181 9.74 -11.57 27.02
C THR A 181 8.82 -12.01 25.88
N MET A 182 9.02 -11.43 24.70
CA MET A 182 8.30 -11.76 23.46
C MET A 182 9.29 -11.89 22.30
N PRO A 183 8.97 -12.67 21.25
CA PRO A 183 9.80 -12.71 20.05
C PRO A 183 9.62 -11.41 19.26
N GLN A 184 10.67 -10.92 18.61
CA GLN A 184 10.60 -9.81 17.68
C GLN A 184 11.38 -10.17 16.42
N MET A 185 10.75 -9.97 15.27
CA MET A 185 11.38 -10.15 13.98
C MET A 185 12.05 -8.86 13.52
N VAL A 186 13.29 -8.97 13.04
CA VAL A 186 14.06 -7.89 12.41
C VAL A 186 14.52 -8.40 11.05
N VAL A 187 14.38 -7.58 10.01
CA VAL A 187 14.70 -7.93 8.61
C VAL A 187 15.50 -6.81 7.97
N THR A 188 16.63 -7.19 7.39
CA THR A 188 17.54 -6.30 6.65
C THR A 188 17.26 -6.46 5.16
N PHE A 189 17.07 -5.36 4.45
CA PHE A 189 16.88 -5.32 2.99
C PHE A 189 18.02 -4.54 2.36
N THR A 190 18.70 -5.12 1.38
CA THR A 190 19.77 -4.45 0.63
C THR A 190 19.32 -4.15 -0.79
N LEU A 191 19.26 -2.86 -1.12
CA LEU A 191 18.99 -2.35 -2.47
C LEU A 191 20.21 -2.53 -3.37
N ARG A 192 19.94 -2.83 -4.64
CA ARG A 192 20.93 -2.82 -5.71
C ARG A 192 21.49 -1.41 -5.91
N ALA A 193 22.82 -1.30 -5.96
CA ALA A 193 23.53 -0.03 -6.12
C ALA A 193 23.40 0.65 -7.51
N ASP A 194 22.93 -0.08 -8.52
CA ASP A 194 22.82 0.38 -9.91
C ASP A 194 21.43 0.90 -10.30
N ILE A 195 20.49 0.96 -9.35
CA ILE A 195 19.13 1.44 -9.60
C ILE A 195 19.08 2.97 -9.54
N VAL A 196 18.47 3.55 -10.57
CA VAL A 196 18.25 4.99 -10.71
C VAL A 196 16.80 5.29 -11.06
N TRP A 197 16.32 6.43 -10.58
CA TRP A 197 15.08 7.03 -11.01
C TRP A 197 15.18 7.51 -12.47
N ALA A 198 14.03 7.70 -13.12
CA ALA A 198 13.98 8.16 -14.51
C ALA A 198 14.48 9.59 -14.78
N ASP A 199 14.86 10.35 -13.74
CA ASP A 199 15.58 11.63 -13.83
C ASP A 199 17.11 11.48 -13.67
N GLY A 200 17.58 10.23 -13.52
CA GLY A 200 18.97 9.86 -13.34
C GLY A 200 19.50 9.97 -11.91
N GLN A 201 18.68 10.31 -10.91
CA GLN A 201 19.09 10.26 -9.50
C GLN A 201 19.16 8.80 -9.00
N PRO A 202 20.12 8.44 -8.11
CA PRO A 202 20.12 7.14 -7.45
C PRO A 202 18.82 6.88 -6.67
N LEU A 203 18.34 5.64 -6.72
CA LEU A 203 17.29 5.17 -5.82
C LEU A 203 17.95 4.64 -4.53
N THR A 204 17.50 5.12 -3.37
CA THR A 204 18.18 4.87 -2.08
C THR A 204 17.23 4.35 -1.01
N ALA A 205 17.78 3.88 0.11
CA ALA A 205 17.03 3.53 1.31
C ALA A 205 16.12 4.66 1.79
N ASP A 206 16.55 5.93 1.67
CA ASP A 206 15.77 7.12 2.04
C ASP A 206 14.45 7.24 1.28
N ASP A 207 14.36 6.72 0.05
CA ASP A 207 13.13 6.69 -0.75
C ASP A 207 12.12 5.65 -0.21
N SER A 208 12.62 4.51 0.27
CA SER A 208 11.80 3.51 0.95
C SER A 208 11.33 4.02 2.32
N LEU A 209 12.21 4.72 3.05
CA LEU A 209 11.87 5.39 4.31
C LEU A 209 10.81 6.48 4.11
N CYS A 210 10.89 7.27 3.03
CA CYS A 210 9.88 8.26 2.67
C CYS A 210 8.49 7.63 2.49
N SER A 211 8.46 6.46 1.85
CA SER A 211 7.24 5.68 1.68
C SER A 211 6.66 5.16 3.00
N PHE A 212 7.50 4.71 3.94
CA PHE A 212 7.08 4.34 5.29
C PHE A 212 6.46 5.53 6.05
N GLU A 213 7.18 6.65 6.14
CA GLU A 213 6.72 7.89 6.79
C GLU A 213 5.34 8.31 6.26
N LEU A 214 5.23 8.39 4.93
CA LEU A 214 4.02 8.79 4.22
C LEU A 214 2.86 7.80 4.42
N SER A 215 3.15 6.49 4.50
CA SER A 215 2.12 5.47 4.76
C SER A 215 1.41 5.66 6.10
N GLY A 216 2.13 6.18 7.11
CA GLY A 216 1.64 6.39 8.47
C GLY A 216 0.59 7.50 8.59
N GLU A 217 0.58 8.45 7.65
CA GLU A 217 -0.39 9.56 7.59
C GLU A 217 -1.76 9.11 7.04
N PHE A 218 -1.78 8.06 6.20
CA PHE A 218 -3.03 7.53 5.67
C PHE A 218 -3.89 6.85 6.74
N LYS A 219 -5.21 6.95 6.54
CA LYS A 219 -6.24 6.27 7.36
C LYS A 219 -6.77 4.99 6.72
N SER A 220 -6.37 4.69 5.48
CA SER A 220 -6.82 3.48 4.78
C SER A 220 -6.25 2.22 5.46
N PRO A 221 -7.08 1.27 5.92
CA PRO A 221 -6.58 0.05 6.56
C PRO A 221 -5.61 -0.76 5.69
N SER A 222 -5.76 -0.70 4.36
CA SER A 222 -4.85 -1.40 3.42
C SER A 222 -3.45 -0.78 3.35
N VAL A 223 -3.32 0.54 3.53
CA VAL A 223 -2.02 1.24 3.55
C VAL A 223 -1.38 1.11 4.94
N ARG A 224 -2.19 1.22 6.00
CA ARG A 224 -1.72 1.11 7.39
C ARG A 224 -1.32 -0.30 7.82
N LEU A 225 -1.72 -1.35 7.11
CA LEU A 225 -1.64 -2.74 7.59
C LEU A 225 -0.23 -3.16 8.02
N LEU A 226 0.80 -2.74 7.27
CA LEU A 226 2.20 -2.94 7.60
C LEU A 226 2.66 -1.92 8.66
N CYS A 227 2.34 -0.63 8.49
CA CYS A 227 2.74 0.45 9.41
C CYS A 227 2.29 0.20 10.86
N ASP A 228 1.07 -0.30 11.05
CA ASP A 228 0.53 -0.61 12.37
C ASP A 228 1.26 -1.81 13.02
N ARG A 229 1.94 -2.66 12.24
CA ARG A 229 2.77 -3.80 12.68
C ARG A 229 4.28 -3.53 12.70
N THR A 230 4.72 -2.44 12.07
CA THR A 230 6.08 -1.94 12.19
C THR A 230 6.29 -1.35 13.60
N PHE A 231 7.32 -1.83 14.28
CA PHE A 231 7.88 -1.18 15.46
C PHE A 231 8.80 -0.04 15.03
N ASP A 232 9.69 -0.34 14.07
CA ASP A 232 10.71 0.58 13.58
C ASP A 232 11.09 0.28 12.11
N TYR A 233 11.55 1.29 11.39
CA TYR A 233 11.96 1.20 9.99
C TYR A 233 13.05 2.24 9.71
N GLU A 234 14.30 1.82 9.63
CA GLU A 234 15.46 2.70 9.55
C GLU A 234 16.25 2.48 8.27
N ALA A 235 16.73 3.57 7.66
CA ALA A 235 17.81 3.51 6.67
C ALA A 235 19.15 3.42 7.42
N ALA A 236 19.79 2.25 7.38
CA ALA A 236 21.07 2.01 8.04
C ALA A 236 22.26 2.61 7.25
N ASP A 237 22.12 2.66 5.92
CA ASP A 237 22.99 3.37 4.98
C ASP A 237 22.21 3.71 3.69
N GLU A 238 22.89 4.14 2.62
CA GLU A 238 22.26 4.54 1.34
C GLU A 238 21.49 3.41 0.64
N GLN A 239 21.78 2.14 0.93
CA GLN A 239 21.20 0.96 0.27
C GLN A 239 20.54 -0.02 1.25
N THR A 240 20.86 0.06 2.54
CA THR A 240 20.38 -0.86 3.56
C THR A 240 19.20 -0.29 4.35
N ILE A 241 18.07 -1.00 4.33
CA ILE A 241 16.91 -0.78 5.20
C ILE A 241 16.86 -1.85 6.28
N VAL A 242 16.50 -1.48 7.51
CA VAL A 242 16.18 -2.41 8.61
C VAL A 242 14.74 -2.20 9.05
N TRP A 243 13.90 -3.22 8.85
CA TRP A 243 12.54 -3.28 9.39
C TRP A 243 12.51 -4.08 10.69
N SER A 244 11.88 -3.54 11.73
CA SER A 244 11.57 -4.28 12.96
C SER A 244 10.06 -4.39 13.13
N GLY A 245 9.54 -5.60 13.31
CA GLY A 245 8.15 -5.84 13.66
C GLY A 245 7.84 -5.47 15.13
N VAL A 246 6.57 -5.24 15.47
CA VAL A 246 6.14 -5.17 16.88
C VAL A 246 6.41 -6.50 17.58
N PRO A 247 6.81 -6.51 18.86
CA PRO A 247 6.99 -7.75 19.62
C PRO A 247 5.73 -8.63 19.56
N GLY A 248 5.92 -9.92 19.28
CA GLY A 248 4.88 -10.90 18.95
C GLY A 248 4.60 -11.05 17.45
N TYR A 249 5.01 -10.11 16.59
CA TYR A 249 4.87 -10.24 15.14
C TYR A 249 6.06 -10.97 14.52
N VAL A 250 5.86 -12.27 14.29
CA VAL A 250 6.74 -13.16 13.53
C VAL A 250 6.00 -13.50 12.24
N ASP A 251 6.35 -12.82 11.15
CA ASP A 251 5.68 -12.92 9.85
C ASP A 251 6.24 -14.11 9.04
N SER A 252 5.38 -14.79 8.27
CA SER A 252 5.83 -15.81 7.30
C SER A 252 6.22 -15.22 5.95
N PHE A 253 5.78 -13.99 5.64
CA PHE A 253 6.08 -13.25 4.42
C PHE A 253 6.98 -12.04 4.70
N TYR A 254 7.86 -12.16 5.70
CA TYR A 254 8.72 -11.08 6.21
C TYR A 254 9.59 -10.40 5.14
N PHE A 255 9.97 -11.13 4.10
CA PHE A 255 10.68 -10.62 2.92
C PHE A 255 9.84 -9.67 2.04
N LEU A 256 8.54 -9.49 2.33
CA LEU A 256 7.67 -8.48 1.72
C LEU A 256 7.46 -7.24 2.60
N ASN A 257 8.05 -7.18 3.81
CA ASN A 257 7.93 -6.04 4.73
C ASN A 257 8.87 -4.88 4.36
N PHE A 258 8.98 -4.62 3.06
CA PHE A 258 9.75 -3.54 2.45
C PHE A 258 8.79 -2.52 1.84
N TYR A 259 9.01 -1.24 2.14
CA TYR A 259 8.19 -0.16 1.62
C TYR A 259 8.59 0.21 0.20
N TYR A 260 7.57 0.25 -0.66
CA TYR A 260 7.65 0.63 -2.07
C TYR A 260 8.36 2.00 -2.22
N PRO A 261 9.58 2.11 -2.78
CA PRO A 261 10.32 3.37 -2.81
C PRO A 261 9.54 4.53 -3.44
N LEU A 262 9.64 5.70 -2.83
CA LEU A 262 8.99 6.93 -3.27
C LEU A 262 10.02 8.07 -3.29
N PRO A 263 10.08 8.87 -4.38
CA PRO A 263 11.24 9.72 -4.68
C PRO A 263 11.34 10.90 -3.70
N ARG A 264 12.12 10.74 -2.64
CA ARG A 264 12.23 11.71 -1.54
C ARG A 264 12.75 13.07 -2.04
N HIS A 265 13.62 13.07 -3.05
CA HIS A 265 14.15 14.29 -3.65
C HIS A 265 13.09 15.11 -4.42
N VAL A 266 12.03 14.48 -4.91
CA VAL A 266 10.91 15.16 -5.59
C VAL A 266 9.84 15.60 -4.60
N TRP A 267 9.56 14.78 -3.58
CA TRP A 267 8.41 14.97 -2.68
C TRP A 267 8.78 15.69 -1.38
N GLY A 268 10.04 15.60 -0.94
CA GLY A 268 10.56 16.27 0.24
C GLY A 268 9.82 15.89 1.52
N LEU A 269 9.21 16.89 2.17
CA LEU A 269 8.41 16.77 3.38
C LEU A 269 6.91 17.06 3.10
N ALA A 270 6.43 16.78 1.89
CA ALA A 270 5.02 16.96 1.54
C ALA A 270 4.13 15.91 2.22
N ASP A 271 3.04 16.37 2.83
CA ASP A 271 2.05 15.50 3.48
C ASP A 271 1.21 14.68 2.49
N ALA A 272 0.54 13.65 3.01
CA ALA A 272 -0.31 12.73 2.27
C ALA A 272 -1.46 13.42 1.54
N ASP A 273 -2.09 14.45 2.12
CA ASP A 273 -3.17 15.19 1.47
C ASP A 273 -2.64 15.98 0.25
N THR A 274 -1.47 16.61 0.40
CA THR A 274 -0.76 17.33 -0.68
C THR A 274 -0.37 16.38 -1.80
N LEU A 275 0.30 15.26 -1.50
CA LEU A 275 0.75 14.30 -2.51
C LEU A 275 -0.42 13.57 -3.19
N THR A 276 -1.50 13.27 -2.46
CA THR A 276 -2.70 12.67 -3.06
C THR A 276 -3.37 13.60 -4.08
N MET A 277 -3.23 14.92 -3.92
CA MET A 277 -3.76 15.92 -4.85
C MET A 277 -2.77 16.35 -5.95
N ALA A 278 -1.46 16.22 -5.72
CA ALA A 278 -0.41 16.71 -6.62
C ALA A 278 -0.47 16.07 -8.01
N GLU A 279 -0.55 16.89 -9.05
CA GLU A 279 -0.63 16.40 -10.44
C GLU A 279 0.58 15.54 -10.82
N VAL A 280 1.78 15.90 -10.36
CA VAL A 280 3.00 15.09 -10.62
C VAL A 280 2.86 13.67 -10.06
N ALA A 281 2.39 13.50 -8.82
CA ALA A 281 2.17 12.18 -8.24
C ALA A 281 1.03 11.41 -8.91
N ARG A 282 -0.04 12.11 -9.32
CA ARG A 282 -1.26 11.51 -9.89
C ARG A 282 -1.19 11.17 -11.37
N ARG A 283 -0.45 11.96 -12.17
CA ARG A 283 -0.45 11.87 -13.64
C ARG A 283 0.92 11.56 -14.25
N ARG A 284 2.02 11.99 -13.61
CA ARG A 284 3.37 11.81 -14.15
C ARG A 284 4.34 11.41 -13.03
N PRO A 285 4.06 10.32 -12.28
CA PRO A 285 4.91 9.94 -11.17
C PRO A 285 6.30 9.56 -11.69
N LEU A 286 7.32 9.93 -10.91
CA LEU A 286 8.68 9.48 -11.17
C LEU A 286 8.79 8.01 -10.71
N GLY A 287 9.39 7.18 -11.56
CA GLY A 287 9.62 5.76 -11.33
C GLY A 287 11.00 5.33 -11.81
N TRP A 288 11.33 4.06 -11.60
CA TRP A 288 12.59 3.43 -12.03
C TRP A 288 12.35 2.33 -13.08
N GLY A 289 11.10 2.09 -13.48
CA GLY A 289 10.73 1.06 -14.45
C GLY A 289 11.06 1.40 -15.91
N PRO A 290 10.69 0.53 -16.86
CA PRO A 290 11.13 0.62 -18.25
C PRO A 290 10.55 1.79 -19.06
N PHE A 291 9.50 2.45 -18.58
CA PHE A 291 8.83 3.57 -19.26
C PHE A 291 8.54 4.75 -18.33
N VAL A 292 8.30 5.92 -18.94
CA VAL A 292 7.89 7.17 -18.28
C VAL A 292 6.68 7.77 -18.99
N VAL A 293 5.86 8.54 -18.26
CA VAL A 293 4.72 9.25 -18.85
C VAL A 293 5.19 10.48 -19.62
N GLU A 294 5.10 10.42 -20.95
CA GLU A 294 5.32 11.56 -21.85
C GLU A 294 4.10 12.47 -21.89
N GLU A 295 2.91 11.88 -22.03
CA GLU A 295 1.63 12.60 -22.14
C GLU A 295 0.50 11.83 -21.47
N TRP A 296 -0.48 12.57 -20.96
CA TRP A 296 -1.79 12.05 -20.57
C TRP A 296 -2.87 12.97 -21.14
N ALA A 297 -3.48 12.54 -22.23
CA ALA A 297 -4.63 13.19 -22.86
C ALA A 297 -5.93 12.70 -22.18
N GLU A 298 -6.51 13.55 -21.34
CA GLU A 298 -7.67 13.22 -20.50
C GLU A 298 -8.87 12.72 -21.34
N GLY A 299 -9.44 11.58 -20.94
CA GLY A 299 -10.51 10.89 -21.65
C GLY A 299 -10.13 10.17 -22.94
N ASP A 300 -8.85 10.16 -23.35
CA ASP A 300 -8.39 9.58 -24.62
C ASP A 300 -7.24 8.57 -24.44
N HIS A 301 -6.01 9.03 -24.16
CA HIS A 301 -4.83 8.17 -24.14
C HIS A 301 -3.73 8.61 -23.16
N ILE A 302 -2.82 7.69 -22.84
CA ILE A 302 -1.59 7.96 -22.09
C ILE A 302 -0.42 7.48 -22.94
N THR A 303 0.51 8.36 -23.24
CA THR A 303 1.72 8.05 -24.01
C THR A 303 2.86 7.74 -23.05
N LEU A 304 3.37 6.50 -23.14
CA LEU A 304 4.52 6.04 -22.40
C LEU A 304 5.73 5.92 -23.34
N VAL A 305 6.85 6.52 -22.97
CA VAL A 305 8.12 6.41 -23.71
C VAL A 305 9.17 5.69 -22.89
N ARG A 306 10.15 5.08 -23.55
CA ARG A 306 11.26 4.37 -22.88
C ARG A 306 11.93 5.27 -21.85
N ASN A 307 12.08 4.78 -20.63
CA ASN A 307 12.99 5.35 -19.64
C ASN A 307 14.44 5.15 -20.14
N PRO A 308 15.22 6.22 -20.38
CA PRO A 308 16.62 6.09 -20.83
C PRO A 308 17.57 5.64 -19.71
N HIS A 309 17.10 5.62 -18.45
CA HIS A 309 17.85 5.25 -17.25
C HIS A 309 17.50 3.85 -16.71
N TYR A 310 16.61 3.10 -17.36
CA TYR A 310 16.27 1.72 -16.98
C TYR A 310 17.46 0.76 -17.22
N PHE A 311 17.61 -0.22 -16.33
CA PHE A 311 18.76 -1.14 -16.24
C PHE A 311 18.70 -2.34 -17.22
#